data_AF-A0A1J5XAC2-F1
#
_entry.id   AF-A0A1J5XAC2-F1
#
_cell.length_a   1.000
_cell.length_b   1.000
_cell.length_c   1.000
_cell.angle_alpha   90.00
_cell.angle_beta   90.00
_cell.angle_gamma   90.00
#
_symmetry.space_group_name_H-M   'P 1'
#
loop_
_entity.id
_entity.type
_entity.pdbx_description
1 polymer ?
#
loop_
_entity_poly.entity_id
_entity_poly.type
_entity_poly.pdbx_seq_one_letter_code
_entity_poly.pdbx_strand_id
1 'polypeptide(L)'
;MKYIEVVAFSKLGEAVERETGFRTRIELYTCKRTKKERKTIVEIKRKKKYQDPHWNTRESRERTNLLCDLICTLNVAYPDYDFTQKETGDFTNIKAEDAIGAVERNVFFKQRDVSGVFWEELDREIDMRRCDVFSFEEIAPSESRWSANYLFYNKKRKRVVAVIVER
;
A
#
# COMPACT_ATOMS: atom_id res chain seq x y z
N MET A 1 -7.53 6.85 -6.22
CA MET A 1 -6.89 5.60 -6.53
C MET A 1 -7.82 4.82 -7.42
N LYS A 2 -7.47 4.69 -8.69
CA LYS A 2 -8.19 3.77 -9.58
C LYS A 2 -7.42 2.46 -9.60
N TYR A 3 -8.06 1.37 -9.16
CA TYR A 3 -7.55 0.01 -9.30
C TYR A 3 -7.25 -0.31 -10.77
N ILE A 4 -6.13 -0.98 -11.01
CA ILE A 4 -5.75 -1.57 -12.29
C ILE A 4 -5.68 -3.08 -12.07
N GLU A 5 -6.46 -3.81 -12.85
CA GLU A 5 -6.35 -5.26 -12.90
C GLU A 5 -5.03 -5.67 -13.57
N VAL A 6 -4.26 -6.49 -12.85
CA VAL A 6 -3.04 -7.11 -13.34
C VAL A 6 -3.21 -8.61 -13.15
N VAL A 7 -3.51 -9.34 -14.23
CA VAL A 7 -3.83 -10.78 -14.16
C VAL A 7 -2.72 -11.59 -13.47
N ALA A 8 -1.46 -11.21 -13.68
CA ALA A 8 -0.33 -11.87 -13.04
C ALA A 8 -0.36 -11.74 -11.51
N PHE A 9 -0.79 -10.58 -10.98
CA PHE A 9 -0.90 -10.35 -9.55
C PHE A 9 -1.97 -11.23 -8.91
N SER A 10 -3.13 -11.39 -9.55
CA SER A 10 -4.18 -12.31 -9.07
C SER A 10 -3.68 -13.75 -9.03
N LYS A 11 -3.05 -14.22 -10.12
CA LYS A 11 -2.48 -15.58 -10.20
C LYS A 11 -1.37 -15.82 -9.16
N LEU A 12 -0.53 -14.82 -8.93
CA LEU A 12 0.52 -14.89 -7.91
C LEU A 12 -0.09 -14.94 -6.51
N GLY A 13 -1.07 -14.10 -6.19
CA GLY A 13 -1.75 -14.13 -4.91
C GLY A 13 -2.34 -15.52 -4.60
N GLU A 14 -3.06 -16.10 -5.57
CA GLU A 14 -3.60 -17.47 -5.46
C GLU A 14 -2.50 -18.54 -5.32
N ALA A 15 -1.39 -18.40 -6.03
CA ALA A 15 -0.26 -19.31 -5.91
C ALA A 15 0.37 -19.22 -4.52
N VAL A 16 0.64 -18.02 -4.02
CA VAL A 16 1.19 -17.82 -2.68
C VAL A 16 0.26 -18.40 -1.62
N GLU A 17 -1.04 -18.16 -1.73
CA GLU A 17 -2.03 -18.70 -0.81
C GLU A 17 -2.07 -20.23 -0.81
N ARG A 18 -2.04 -20.86 -1.99
CA ARG A 18 -1.99 -22.32 -2.11
C ARG A 18 -0.73 -22.92 -1.46
N GLU A 19 0.42 -22.29 -1.65
CA GLU A 19 1.70 -22.84 -1.19
C GLU A 19 2.01 -22.53 0.28
N THR A 20 1.51 -21.41 0.81
CA THR A 20 1.84 -20.91 2.17
C THR A 20 0.67 -20.97 3.14
N GLY A 21 -0.57 -21.01 2.65
CA GLY A 21 -1.79 -20.85 3.44
C GLY A 21 -2.07 -19.41 3.86
N PHE A 22 -1.29 -18.43 3.41
CA PHE A 22 -1.51 -17.01 3.70
C PHE A 22 -2.28 -16.36 2.56
N ARG A 23 -3.41 -15.74 2.89
CA ARG A 23 -4.18 -14.97 1.92
C ARG A 23 -3.33 -13.80 1.47
N THR A 24 -3.03 -13.76 0.18
CA THR A 24 -2.10 -12.77 -0.39
C THR A 24 -2.78 -11.99 -1.50
N ARG A 25 -2.85 -10.68 -1.33
CA ARG A 25 -3.36 -9.74 -2.34
C ARG A 25 -2.24 -8.83 -2.81
N ILE A 26 -2.06 -8.75 -4.13
CA ILE A 26 -1.16 -7.82 -4.78
C ILE A 26 -2.01 -6.94 -5.68
N GLU A 27 -2.04 -5.63 -5.42
CA GLU A 27 -3.01 -4.75 -6.05
C GLU A 27 -2.35 -3.49 -6.58
N LEU A 28 -2.56 -3.21 -7.87
CA LEU A 28 -2.03 -2.03 -8.52
C LEU A 28 -3.07 -0.91 -8.56
N TYR A 29 -2.63 0.29 -8.21
CA TYR A 29 -3.45 1.49 -8.19
C TYR A 29 -2.78 2.64 -8.93
N THR A 30 -3.57 3.45 -9.66
CA THR A 30 -3.12 4.77 -10.14
C THR A 30 -3.52 5.87 -9.18
N CYS A 31 -2.69 6.90 -9.05
CA CYS A 31 -3.02 8.13 -8.30
C CYS A 31 -4.06 9.02 -8.99
N LYS A 32 -4.91 8.46 -9.89
CA LYS A 32 -6.06 9.17 -10.46
C LYS A 32 -7.11 9.39 -9.38
N ARG A 33 -7.64 10.63 -9.32
CA ARG A 33 -8.59 11.09 -8.31
C ARG A 33 -10.04 10.97 -8.80
N THR A 34 -10.79 10.00 -8.30
CA THR A 34 -12.24 9.83 -8.48
C THR A 34 -13.02 10.90 -7.69
N LYS A 35 -14.34 11.00 -7.92
CA LYS A 35 -15.20 11.93 -7.16
C LYS A 35 -15.19 11.63 -5.65
N LYS A 36 -15.20 10.34 -5.26
CA LYS A 36 -15.14 9.90 -3.85
C LYS A 36 -13.85 10.40 -3.19
N GLU A 37 -12.72 10.16 -3.83
CA GLU A 37 -11.41 10.53 -3.27
C GLU A 37 -11.19 12.03 -3.20
N ARG A 38 -11.75 12.81 -4.15
CA ARG A 38 -11.70 14.27 -4.07
C ARG A 38 -12.32 14.78 -2.77
N LYS A 39 -13.42 14.18 -2.31
CA LYS A 39 -14.04 14.52 -1.03
C LYS A 39 -13.13 14.15 0.14
N THR A 40 -12.61 12.92 0.16
CA THR A 40 -11.64 12.44 1.17
C THR A 40 -10.42 13.37 1.28
N ILE A 41 -9.84 13.77 0.15
CA ILE A 41 -8.67 14.67 0.11
C ILE A 41 -8.99 16.04 0.69
N VAL A 42 -10.15 16.60 0.36
CA VAL A 42 -10.59 17.89 0.90
C VAL A 42 -10.73 17.81 2.42
N GLU A 43 -11.28 16.72 2.94
CA GLU A 43 -11.43 16.51 4.38
C GLU A 43 -10.07 16.41 5.10
N ILE A 44 -9.15 15.57 4.60
CA ILE A 44 -7.80 15.40 5.17
C ILE A 44 -7.05 16.74 5.19
N LYS A 45 -7.07 17.47 4.06
CA LYS A 45 -6.42 18.79 3.96
C LYS A 45 -7.04 19.82 4.90
N ARG A 46 -8.36 19.77 5.10
CA ARG A 46 -9.05 20.62 6.05
C ARG A 46 -8.59 20.32 7.48
N LYS A 47 -8.55 19.05 7.90
CA LYS A 47 -8.03 18.63 9.22
C LYS A 47 -6.60 19.13 9.44
N LYS A 48 -5.72 18.91 8.46
CA LYS A 48 -4.31 19.35 8.52
C LYS A 48 -4.15 20.86 8.67
N LYS A 49 -4.94 21.64 7.93
CA LYS A 49 -4.93 23.11 8.02
C LYS A 49 -5.28 23.62 9.42
N TYR A 50 -6.15 22.93 10.17
CA TYR A 50 -6.49 23.31 11.54
C TYR A 50 -5.45 22.87 12.56
N GLN A 51 -4.75 21.75 12.31
CA GLN A 51 -3.73 21.21 13.22
C GLN A 51 -2.39 21.96 13.13
N ASP A 52 -2.02 22.48 11.95
CA ASP A 52 -0.70 23.07 11.72
C ASP A 52 -0.80 24.46 11.04
N PRO A 53 -0.40 25.55 11.72
CA PRO A 53 -0.33 26.89 11.13
C PRO A 53 0.59 26.99 9.90
N HIS A 54 1.59 26.11 9.76
CA HIS A 54 2.56 26.06 8.66
C HIS A 54 2.22 25.01 7.57
N TRP A 55 0.95 24.59 7.50
CA TRP A 55 0.47 23.59 6.55
C TRP A 55 0.74 23.90 5.07
N ASN A 56 0.97 25.18 4.73
CA ASN A 56 1.12 25.64 3.35
C ASN A 56 2.56 25.54 2.80
N THR A 57 3.54 25.18 3.65
CA THR A 57 4.92 24.94 3.21
C THR A 57 4.95 23.87 2.12
N ARG A 58 5.97 23.91 1.25
CA ARG A 58 6.11 22.92 0.18
C ARG A 58 6.20 21.51 0.75
N GLU A 59 7.03 21.31 1.77
CA GLU A 59 7.22 20.03 2.42
C GLU A 59 5.92 19.50 3.07
N SER A 60 5.20 20.34 3.81
CA SER A 60 3.91 19.95 4.41
C SER A 60 2.87 19.58 3.36
N ARG A 61 2.82 20.30 2.23
CA ARG A 61 1.96 19.94 1.09
C ARG A 61 2.35 18.61 0.45
N GLU A 62 3.64 18.35 0.28
CA GLU A 62 4.13 17.07 -0.27
C GLU A 62 3.80 15.90 0.66
N ARG A 63 4.06 16.03 1.96
CA ARG A 63 3.66 15.04 2.98
C ARG A 63 2.16 14.81 3.02
N THR A 64 1.37 15.88 2.96
CA THR A 64 -0.11 15.77 2.95
C THR A 64 -0.62 15.10 1.68
N ASN A 65 -0.02 15.37 0.51
CA ASN A 65 -0.41 14.71 -0.73
C ASN A 65 -0.06 13.21 -0.72
N LEU A 66 1.11 12.85 -0.16
CA LEU A 66 1.48 11.46 0.07
C LEU A 66 0.49 10.76 1.00
N LEU A 67 0.18 11.35 2.17
CA LEU A 67 -0.81 10.80 3.10
C LEU A 67 -2.17 10.58 2.41
N CYS A 68 -2.60 11.55 1.60
CA CYS A 68 -3.82 11.41 0.80
C CYS A 68 -3.75 10.23 -0.19
N ASP A 69 -2.60 10.01 -0.83
CA ASP A 69 -2.40 8.86 -1.72
C ASP A 69 -2.49 7.52 -0.95
N LEU A 70 -1.84 7.42 0.20
CA LEU A 70 -1.85 6.22 1.04
C LEU A 70 -3.28 5.92 1.54
N ILE A 71 -3.94 6.90 2.18
CA ILE A 71 -5.32 6.75 2.70
C ILE A 71 -6.31 6.41 1.58
N CYS A 72 -6.22 7.09 0.44
CA CYS A 72 -7.10 6.78 -0.68
C CYS A 72 -6.81 5.40 -1.27
N THR A 73 -5.60 4.85 -1.12
CA THR A 73 -5.28 3.48 -1.55
C THR A 73 -5.98 2.49 -0.63
N LEU A 74 -5.84 2.67 0.69
CA LEU A 74 -6.49 1.81 1.69
C LEU A 74 -8.02 1.84 1.58
N ASN A 75 -8.63 3.02 1.43
CA ASN A 75 -10.09 3.15 1.26
C ASN A 75 -10.66 2.46 0.00
N VAL A 76 -9.79 2.11 -0.96
CA VAL A 76 -10.17 1.32 -2.14
C VAL A 76 -9.86 -0.16 -1.92
N ALA A 77 -8.71 -0.48 -1.29
CA ALA A 77 -8.32 -1.85 -0.96
C ALA A 77 -9.24 -2.50 0.09
N TYR A 78 -9.79 -1.71 1.01
CA TYR A 78 -10.74 -2.15 2.05
C TYR A 78 -11.99 -1.26 2.02
N PRO A 79 -12.94 -1.52 1.11
CA PRO A 79 -14.13 -0.67 0.91
C PRO A 79 -15.03 -0.52 2.14
N ASP A 80 -14.96 -1.49 3.06
CA ASP A 80 -15.77 -1.55 4.28
C ASP A 80 -15.17 -0.73 5.44
N TYR A 81 -13.97 -0.19 5.27
CA TYR A 81 -13.23 0.55 6.28
C TYR A 81 -13.05 2.01 5.86
N ASP A 82 -12.95 2.90 6.85
CA ASP A 82 -12.65 4.31 6.65
C ASP A 82 -11.33 4.72 7.30
N PHE A 83 -10.32 4.97 6.46
CA PHE A 83 -8.99 5.40 6.90
C PHE A 83 -8.83 6.92 6.97
N THR A 84 -9.90 7.71 6.85
CA THR A 84 -9.84 9.19 6.91
C THR A 84 -9.30 9.75 8.23
N GLN A 85 -9.22 8.93 9.28
CA GLN A 85 -8.67 9.30 10.59
C GLN A 85 -7.18 8.95 10.75
N LYS A 86 -6.60 8.22 9.79
CA LYS A 86 -5.17 7.87 9.82
C LYS A 86 -4.31 9.12 9.60
N GLU A 87 -3.18 9.14 10.29
CA GLU A 87 -2.22 10.23 10.31
C GLU A 87 -0.87 9.75 9.74
N THR A 88 0.06 10.68 9.49
CA THR A 88 1.38 10.31 8.95
C THR A 88 2.15 9.35 9.86
N GLY A 89 1.89 9.38 11.17
CA GLY A 89 2.53 8.49 12.15
C GLY A 89 2.03 7.04 12.09
N ASP A 90 0.88 6.78 11.46
CA ASP A 90 0.37 5.41 11.26
C ASP A 90 1.12 4.66 10.14
N PHE A 91 1.95 5.36 9.38
CA PHE A 91 2.71 4.80 8.26
C PHE A 91 4.20 4.89 8.58
N THR A 92 4.86 3.73 8.61
CA THR A 92 6.32 3.68 8.77
C THR A 92 6.96 3.63 7.39
N ASN A 93 7.80 4.63 7.08
CA ASN A 93 8.62 4.59 5.88
C ASN A 93 9.78 3.63 6.12
N ILE A 94 9.86 2.59 5.29
CA ILE A 94 10.89 1.55 5.37
C ILE A 94 11.63 1.46 4.04
N LYS A 95 12.82 0.86 4.06
CA LYS A 95 13.54 0.58 2.82
C LYS A 95 12.86 -0.57 2.07
N ALA A 96 12.99 -0.57 0.75
CA ALA A 96 12.44 -1.63 -0.07
C ALA A 96 13.06 -3.00 0.29
N GLU A 97 14.34 -3.03 0.61
CA GLU A 97 15.07 -4.22 1.02
C GLU A 97 14.53 -4.81 2.33
N ASP A 98 14.13 -3.94 3.27
CA ASP A 98 13.54 -4.37 4.54
C ASP A 98 12.16 -4.99 4.33
N ALA A 99 11.35 -4.39 3.45
CA ALA A 99 10.04 -4.92 3.06
C ALA A 99 10.17 -6.29 2.35
N ILE A 100 11.08 -6.38 1.37
CA ILE A 100 11.37 -7.63 0.66
C ILE A 100 11.83 -8.69 1.66
N GLY A 101 12.81 -8.38 2.50
CA GLY A 101 13.34 -9.32 3.49
C GLY A 101 12.27 -9.80 4.48
N ALA A 102 11.33 -8.93 4.86
CA ALA A 102 10.22 -9.32 5.73
C ALA A 102 9.23 -10.26 5.03
N VAL A 103 8.85 -9.98 3.78
CA VAL A 103 7.99 -10.86 2.99
C VAL A 103 8.69 -12.21 2.71
N GLU A 104 9.97 -12.20 2.37
CA GLU A 104 10.78 -13.42 2.20
C GLU A 104 10.78 -14.31 3.44
N ARG A 105 11.02 -13.71 4.61
CA ARG A 105 11.10 -14.46 5.88
C ARG A 105 9.75 -14.91 6.40
N ASN A 106 8.68 -14.16 6.17
CA ASN A 106 7.37 -14.43 6.77
C ASN A 106 6.43 -15.18 5.83
N VAL A 107 6.58 -14.99 4.52
CA VAL A 107 5.68 -15.54 3.50
C VAL A 107 6.37 -16.66 2.71
N PHE A 108 7.56 -16.39 2.15
CA PHE A 108 8.25 -17.32 1.25
C PHE A 108 9.25 -18.27 1.93
N PHE A 109 9.24 -18.35 3.27
CA PHE A 109 10.28 -19.04 4.04
C PHE A 109 10.52 -20.51 3.64
N LYS A 110 9.50 -21.21 3.10
CA LYS A 110 9.58 -22.59 2.57
C LYS A 110 9.32 -22.68 1.06
N GLN A 111 9.05 -21.58 0.36
CA GLN A 111 8.46 -21.55 -0.99
C GLN A 111 9.23 -20.61 -1.91
N ARG A 112 10.53 -20.87 -2.10
CA ARG A 112 11.43 -19.98 -2.85
C ARG A 112 11.14 -19.94 -4.36
N ASP A 113 10.49 -20.97 -4.91
CA ASP A 113 10.22 -21.07 -6.35
C ASP A 113 9.21 -20.00 -6.84
N VAL A 114 8.31 -19.55 -5.96
CA VAL A 114 7.30 -18.52 -6.30
C VAL A 114 7.83 -17.10 -6.06
N SER A 115 8.77 -16.93 -5.13
CA SER A 115 9.33 -15.63 -4.74
C SER A 115 9.95 -14.87 -5.91
N GLY A 116 10.78 -15.54 -6.73
CA GLY A 116 11.45 -14.88 -7.86
C GLY A 116 10.47 -14.25 -8.83
N VAL A 117 9.47 -15.02 -9.26
CA VAL A 117 8.41 -14.56 -10.16
C VAL A 117 7.58 -13.44 -9.51
N PHE A 118 7.29 -13.56 -8.21
CA PHE A 118 6.56 -12.53 -7.46
C PHE A 118 7.25 -11.17 -7.53
N TRP A 119 8.55 -11.11 -7.25
CA TRP A 119 9.29 -9.84 -7.23
C TRP A 119 9.54 -9.28 -8.64
N GLU A 120 9.81 -10.14 -9.62
CA GLU A 120 9.96 -9.72 -11.03
C GLU A 120 8.68 -9.06 -11.56
N GLU A 121 7.52 -9.66 -11.29
CA GLU A 121 6.22 -9.13 -11.69
C GLU A 121 5.91 -7.80 -10.98
N LEU A 122 6.24 -7.69 -9.69
CA LEU A 122 6.09 -6.44 -8.94
C LEU A 122 6.95 -5.33 -9.55
N ASP A 123 8.24 -5.59 -9.76
CA ASP A 123 9.20 -4.61 -10.28
C ASP A 123 8.85 -4.15 -11.69
N ARG A 124 8.37 -5.06 -12.54
CA ARG A 124 7.89 -4.71 -13.89
C ARG A 124 6.81 -3.64 -13.85
N GLU A 125 5.82 -3.79 -12.97
CA GLU A 125 4.68 -2.88 -12.90
C GLU A 125 4.97 -1.56 -12.18
N ILE A 126 5.86 -1.57 -11.18
CA ILE A 126 6.05 -0.41 -10.29
C ILE A 126 7.44 0.23 -10.31
N ASP A 127 8.48 -0.41 -10.86
CA ASP A 127 9.90 0.03 -10.75
C ASP A 127 10.25 0.27 -9.28
N MET A 128 10.42 -0.84 -8.55
CA MET A 128 10.60 -0.88 -7.09
C MET A 128 11.79 -0.04 -6.64
N ARG A 129 12.84 0.04 -7.45
CA ARG A 129 14.02 0.87 -7.19
C ARG A 129 13.70 2.36 -7.06
N ARG A 130 12.56 2.80 -7.60
CA ARG A 130 12.07 4.19 -7.53
C ARG A 130 10.86 4.35 -6.61
N CYS A 131 10.59 3.37 -5.76
CA CYS A 131 9.51 3.43 -4.79
C CYS A 131 9.97 3.98 -3.45
N ASP A 132 9.12 4.80 -2.85
CA ASP A 132 9.07 4.95 -1.41
C ASP A 132 8.18 3.84 -0.86
N VAL A 133 8.64 3.10 0.16
CA VAL A 133 7.88 1.96 0.72
C VAL A 133 7.34 2.33 2.10
N PHE A 134 6.06 2.05 2.32
CA PHE A 134 5.39 2.30 3.58
C PHE A 134 4.81 1.00 4.11
N SER A 135 5.15 0.63 5.35
CA SER A 135 4.41 -0.37 6.08
C SER A 135 3.36 0.28 6.96
N PHE A 136 2.25 -0.42 7.15
CA PHE A 136 1.20 -0.01 8.05
C PHE A 136 0.61 -1.22 8.75
N GLU A 137 0.30 -1.05 10.02
CA GLU A 137 -0.47 -2.02 10.78
C GLU A 137 -1.94 -1.64 10.60
N GLU A 138 -2.63 -2.34 9.71
CA GLU A 138 -4.09 -2.32 9.75
C GLU A 138 -4.60 -3.45 10.62
N ILE A 139 -5.61 -3.07 11.40
CA ILE A 139 -6.47 -3.93 12.21
C ILE A 139 -6.99 -4.99 11.24
N ALA A 140 -6.39 -6.18 11.29
CA ALA A 140 -6.95 -7.35 10.66
C ALA A 140 -8.48 -7.34 10.84
N PRO A 141 -9.28 -7.76 9.84
CA PRO A 141 -10.62 -8.26 10.15
C PRO A 141 -10.47 -9.16 11.38
N SER A 142 -11.38 -9.12 12.36
CA SER A 142 -11.16 -9.68 13.71
C SER A 142 -10.65 -11.14 13.77
N GLU A 143 -10.63 -11.83 12.64
CA GLU A 143 -10.18 -13.19 12.42
C GLU A 143 -8.68 -13.34 12.06
N SER A 144 -7.98 -12.32 11.53
CA SER A 144 -6.56 -12.49 11.16
C SER A 144 -5.61 -12.26 12.35
N ARG A 145 -4.73 -13.22 12.61
CA ARG A 145 -3.78 -13.18 13.74
C ARG A 145 -2.56 -12.33 13.45
N TRP A 146 -2.24 -12.13 12.18
CA TRP A 146 -1.23 -11.19 11.74
C TRP A 146 -1.56 -10.69 10.32
N SER A 147 -1.13 -9.47 10.03
CA SER A 147 -1.13 -8.92 8.68
C SER A 147 0.22 -8.26 8.39
N ALA A 148 0.70 -8.39 7.16
CA ALA A 148 1.84 -7.65 6.66
C ALA A 148 1.38 -6.83 5.46
N ASN A 149 1.41 -5.51 5.60
CA ASN A 149 0.90 -4.61 4.59
C ASN A 149 1.98 -3.62 4.15
N TYR A 150 2.29 -3.61 2.87
CA TYR A 150 3.30 -2.76 2.26
C TYR A 150 2.73 -1.99 1.08
N LEU A 151 2.97 -0.69 1.04
CA LEU A 151 2.61 0.20 -0.07
C LEU A 151 3.88 0.66 -0.78
N PHE A 152 4.07 0.19 -2.01
CA PHE A 152 5.15 0.61 -2.90
C PHE A 152 4.68 1.82 -3.72
N TYR A 153 5.09 3.01 -3.31
CA TYR A 153 4.67 4.28 -3.91
C TYR A 153 5.69 4.77 -4.94
N ASN A 154 5.33 4.78 -6.22
CA ASN A 154 6.16 5.38 -7.26
C ASN A 154 5.58 6.74 -7.70
N LYS A 155 6.14 7.83 -7.15
CA LYS A 155 5.75 9.22 -7.44
C LYS A 155 5.84 9.55 -8.93
N LYS A 156 6.87 9.04 -9.62
CA LYS A 156 7.13 9.31 -11.05
C LYS A 156 6.10 8.62 -11.94
N ARG A 157 5.75 7.36 -11.66
CA ARG A 157 4.71 6.60 -12.38
C ARG A 157 3.29 6.99 -11.96
N LYS A 158 3.12 7.71 -10.84
CA LYS A 158 1.82 8.02 -10.21
C LYS A 158 1.03 6.74 -9.93
N ARG A 159 1.71 5.75 -9.36
CA ARG A 159 1.18 4.42 -9.08
C ARG A 159 1.53 4.00 -7.66
N VAL A 160 0.70 3.14 -7.10
CA VAL A 160 0.91 2.46 -5.82
C VAL A 160 0.64 0.99 -6.02
N VAL A 161 1.54 0.11 -5.58
CA VAL A 161 1.23 -1.31 -5.42
C VAL A 161 1.05 -1.60 -3.93
N ALA A 162 -0.08 -2.18 -3.57
CA ALA A 162 -0.31 -2.71 -2.23
C ALA A 162 -0.01 -4.21 -2.22
N VAL A 163 0.88 -4.63 -1.33
CA VAL A 163 1.12 -6.04 -1.00
C VAL A 163 0.52 -6.26 0.39
N ILE A 164 -0.55 -7.04 0.44
CA ILE A 164 -1.32 -7.34 1.64
C ILE A 164 -1.25 -8.84 1.86
N VAL A 165 -0.77 -9.26 3.03
CA VAL A 165 -0.69 -10.66 3.41
C VAL A 165 -1.36 -10.86 4.76
N GLU A 166 -2.29 -11.79 4.84
CA GLU A 166 -3.13 -12.06 6.01
C GLU A 166 -3.07 -13.56 6.36
N ARG A 167 -3.09 -13.88 7.67
CA ARG A 167 -3.23 -15.26 8.19
C ARG A 167 -4.32 -15.38 9.23
#